data_AF-A0A6S6VWE8-F1
#
_entry.id   AF-A0A6S6VWE8-F1
#
_cell.length_a   1.000
_cell.length_b   1.000
_cell.length_c   1.000
_cell.angle_alpha   90.00
_cell.angle_beta   90.00
_cell.angle_gamma   90.00
#
_symmetry.space_group_name_H-M   'P 1'
#
loop_
_entity.id
_entity.type
_entity.pdbx_description
1 polymer ?
#
loop_
_entity_poly.entity_id
_entity_poly.type
_entity_poly.pdbx_seq_one_letter_code
_entity_poly.pdbx_strand_id
1 'polypeptide(L)'
;MAPSYSHPKMFPFNLVLKDVYYIPKLIRTRPDVSIDDELLEATSSHMFYVVSLCTAVSHGCSVEAVRSYVEHYREEESDFKEMMHLATPVLYFAMGRNSPEMTSLLLKFGMSPHGPDDEAHFIPPLVFAAVHGYLQSLDMTEVIKILLATGADPRTVPEDIYLARGLNLSQRYFLHRASLCEPFTEREVQLHELLEVTDLGKLPYRIIGQLPVLKTLQVIVFNQMSSNADGSDPLVMVFAGAPGHGKTELAQQLGDLLRLKHVTVACSQMETDTELLGSKQAELSIIQPASSRGVGWLDGCFETPPAGWLGLINYRGPS
;
A
#
# COMPACT_ATOMS: atom_id res chain seq x y z
N MET A 1 -1.65 -35.75 -1.90
CA MET A 1 -2.49 -35.41 -0.72
C MET A 1 -2.83 -33.95 -0.86
N ALA A 2 -4.10 -33.56 -0.79
CA ALA A 2 -4.45 -32.15 -0.86
C ALA A 2 -3.99 -31.44 0.44
N PRO A 3 -3.54 -30.17 0.37
CA PRO A 3 -3.19 -29.43 1.56
C PRO A 3 -4.41 -29.30 2.48
N SER A 4 -4.25 -29.69 3.74
CA SER A 4 -5.27 -29.46 4.77
C SER A 4 -4.88 -28.22 5.57
N TYR A 5 -5.47 -27.08 5.22
CA TYR A 5 -5.35 -25.87 6.01
C TYR A 5 -6.34 -25.96 7.18
N SER A 6 -5.82 -26.01 8.41
CA SER A 6 -6.66 -26.13 9.61
C SER A 6 -6.16 -25.21 10.71
N HIS A 7 -7.07 -24.45 11.29
CA HIS A 7 -6.85 -23.62 12.47
C HIS A 7 -8.06 -23.79 13.40
N PRO A 8 -7.93 -23.76 14.74
CA PRO A 8 -9.03 -24.05 15.66
C PRO A 8 -10.27 -23.16 15.46
N LYS A 9 -10.06 -21.89 15.07
CA LYS A 9 -11.10 -20.91 14.79
C LYS A 9 -11.50 -20.81 13.30
N MET A 10 -11.05 -21.73 12.46
CA MET A 10 -11.28 -21.70 11.01
C MET A 10 -11.90 -23.00 10.53
N PHE A 11 -12.91 -22.90 9.67
CA PHE A 11 -13.48 -24.07 9.04
C PHE A 11 -12.45 -24.68 8.07
N PRO A 12 -12.12 -25.99 8.16
CA PRO A 12 -11.16 -26.61 7.27
C PRO A 12 -11.57 -26.43 5.81
N PHE A 13 -10.61 -26.09 4.96
CA PHE A 13 -10.87 -25.88 3.55
C PHE A 13 -9.76 -26.50 2.69
N ASN A 14 -10.12 -26.78 1.44
CA ASN A 14 -9.19 -27.23 0.43
C ASN A 14 -9.42 -26.37 -0.81
N LEU A 15 -8.42 -25.57 -1.15
CA LEU A 15 -8.43 -24.73 -2.32
C LEU A 15 -7.10 -24.89 -3.04
N VAL A 16 -7.16 -25.01 -4.37
CA VAL A 16 -6.01 -25.13 -5.25
C VAL A 16 -6.30 -24.38 -6.56
N LEU A 17 -5.25 -23.87 -7.21
CA LEU A 17 -5.39 -23.33 -8.56
C LEU A 17 -5.52 -24.47 -9.57
N LYS A 18 -6.40 -24.30 -10.56
CA LYS A 18 -6.52 -25.25 -11.67
C LYS A 18 -5.38 -25.02 -12.66
N ASP A 19 -4.71 -26.10 -13.05
CA ASP A 19 -3.50 -26.06 -13.90
C ASP A 19 -2.47 -25.03 -13.38
N VAL A 20 -2.46 -24.75 -12.08
CA VAL A 20 -1.58 -23.80 -11.39
C VAL A 20 -1.78 -22.30 -11.75
N TYR A 21 -2.52 -21.98 -12.82
CA TYR A 21 -2.71 -20.59 -13.28
C TYR A 21 -4.18 -20.12 -13.32
N TYR A 22 -5.14 -21.02 -13.16
CA TYR A 22 -6.57 -20.68 -13.24
C TYR A 22 -7.25 -20.73 -11.89
N ILE A 23 -8.02 -19.68 -11.61
CA ILE A 23 -8.84 -19.60 -10.41
C ILE A 23 -10.03 -20.57 -10.56
N PRO A 24 -10.29 -21.44 -9.57
CA PRO A 24 -11.46 -22.30 -9.59
C PRO A 24 -12.76 -21.48 -9.55
N LYS A 25 -13.78 -21.93 -10.29
CA LYS A 25 -15.11 -21.30 -10.25
C LYS A 25 -15.82 -21.69 -8.96
N LEU A 26 -16.07 -20.70 -8.10
CA LEU A 26 -16.84 -20.87 -6.88
C LEU A 26 -18.32 -20.56 -7.16
N ILE A 27 -19.21 -21.41 -6.66
CA ILE A 27 -20.65 -21.29 -6.86
C ILE A 27 -21.26 -20.65 -5.62
N ARG A 28 -22.06 -19.61 -5.81
CA ARG A 28 -22.84 -19.00 -4.73
C ARG A 28 -23.96 -19.93 -4.29
N THR A 29 -24.19 -20.00 -2.98
CA THR A 29 -25.28 -20.81 -2.42
C THR A 29 -26.59 -20.04 -2.42
N ARG A 30 -26.55 -18.71 -2.27
CA ARG A 30 -27.73 -17.83 -2.18
C ARG A 30 -27.71 -16.68 -3.19
N PRO A 31 -28.07 -16.94 -4.47
CA PRO A 31 -28.09 -15.90 -5.50
C PRO A 31 -29.24 -14.88 -5.31
N ASP A 32 -30.17 -15.15 -4.41
CA ASP A 32 -31.32 -14.31 -4.07
C ASP A 32 -30.96 -13.06 -3.24
N VAL A 33 -29.81 -13.06 -2.58
CA VAL A 33 -29.34 -11.98 -1.71
C VAL A 33 -28.12 -11.28 -2.33
N SER A 34 -27.84 -10.04 -1.92
CA SER A 34 -26.58 -9.37 -2.27
C SER A 34 -25.38 -10.18 -1.78
N ILE A 35 -24.27 -10.16 -2.52
CA ILE A 35 -23.06 -10.91 -2.11
C ILE A 35 -22.45 -10.36 -0.81
N ASP A 36 -22.61 -9.06 -0.57
CA ASP A 36 -22.13 -8.40 0.65
C ASP A 36 -22.93 -8.88 1.87
N ASP A 37 -24.25 -8.92 1.74
CA ASP A 37 -25.13 -9.42 2.80
C ASP A 37 -24.93 -10.92 3.04
N GLU A 38 -24.76 -11.72 1.98
CA GLU A 38 -24.41 -13.15 2.09
C GLU A 38 -23.11 -13.37 2.86
N LEU A 39 -22.08 -12.53 2.63
CA LEU A 39 -20.82 -12.59 3.37
C LEU A 39 -20.99 -12.14 4.83
N LEU A 40 -21.74 -11.08 5.08
CA LEU A 40 -21.97 -10.57 6.42
C LEU A 40 -22.85 -11.51 7.25
N GLU A 41 -23.84 -12.16 6.67
CA GLU A 41 -24.63 -13.21 7.34
C GLU A 41 -23.76 -14.39 7.77
N ALA A 42 -22.68 -14.69 7.04
CA ALA A 42 -21.72 -15.73 7.43
C ALA A 42 -20.94 -15.40 8.71
N THR A 43 -20.92 -14.13 9.16
CA THR A 43 -20.33 -13.74 10.47
C THR A 43 -21.12 -14.27 11.66
N SER A 44 -22.35 -14.75 11.47
CA SER A 44 -23.13 -15.39 12.54
C SER A 44 -22.48 -16.66 13.09
N SER A 45 -21.50 -17.23 12.39
CA SER A 45 -20.74 -18.38 12.85
C SER A 45 -19.48 -17.98 13.59
N HIS A 46 -19.16 -18.69 14.68
CA HIS A 46 -17.91 -18.53 15.42
C HIS A 46 -16.66 -18.96 14.65
N MET A 47 -16.81 -19.70 13.54
CA MET A 47 -15.68 -20.14 12.72
C MET A 47 -15.50 -19.23 11.50
N PHE A 48 -14.24 -18.96 11.15
CA PHE A 48 -13.88 -18.25 9.92
C PHE A 48 -14.03 -19.16 8.69
N TYR A 49 -14.78 -18.71 7.68
CA TYR A 49 -15.04 -19.47 6.44
C TYR A 49 -14.29 -18.87 5.26
N VAL A 50 -13.09 -19.37 5.00
CA VAL A 50 -12.26 -18.95 3.86
C VAL A 50 -12.99 -19.13 2.54
N VAL A 51 -13.75 -20.22 2.36
CA VAL A 51 -14.50 -20.47 1.12
C VAL A 51 -15.59 -19.43 0.88
N SER A 52 -16.27 -18.96 1.93
CA SER A 52 -17.26 -17.88 1.84
C SER A 52 -16.59 -16.58 1.41
N LEU A 53 -15.43 -16.26 2.00
CA LEU A 53 -14.65 -15.09 1.64
C LEU A 53 -14.14 -15.16 0.18
N CYS A 54 -13.56 -16.29 -0.24
CA CYS A 54 -13.15 -16.51 -1.64
C CYS A 54 -14.33 -16.34 -2.61
N THR A 55 -15.49 -16.91 -2.25
CA THR A 55 -16.71 -16.79 -3.05
C THR A 55 -17.14 -15.34 -3.17
N ALA A 56 -17.22 -14.61 -2.05
CA ALA A 56 -17.59 -13.19 -2.05
C ALA A 56 -16.66 -12.33 -2.90
N VAL A 57 -15.34 -12.49 -2.73
CA VAL A 57 -14.35 -11.76 -3.52
C VAL A 57 -14.47 -12.08 -5.01
N SER A 58 -14.66 -13.36 -5.36
CA SER A 58 -14.81 -13.81 -6.76
C SER A 58 -16.07 -13.26 -7.43
N HIS A 59 -17.15 -13.04 -6.67
CA HIS A 59 -18.45 -12.57 -7.15
C HIS A 59 -18.64 -11.05 -6.99
N GLY A 60 -17.59 -10.32 -6.67
CA GLY A 60 -17.61 -8.88 -6.81
C GLY A 60 -17.98 -8.08 -5.56
N CYS A 61 -17.87 -8.65 -4.36
CA CYS A 61 -18.22 -7.96 -3.11
C CYS A 61 -17.47 -6.63 -2.88
N SER A 62 -18.01 -5.77 -2.02
CA SER A 62 -17.36 -4.51 -1.63
C SER A 62 -16.14 -4.75 -0.73
N VAL A 63 -15.22 -3.78 -0.73
CA VAL A 63 -14.02 -3.77 0.11
C VAL A 63 -14.42 -3.62 1.59
N GLU A 64 -15.50 -2.87 1.85
CA GLU A 64 -16.08 -2.62 3.16
C GLU A 64 -16.72 -3.88 3.75
N ALA A 65 -17.39 -4.70 2.94
CA ALA A 65 -17.93 -5.99 3.38
C ALA A 65 -16.81 -6.95 3.80
N VAL A 66 -15.75 -7.06 2.99
CA VAL A 66 -14.57 -7.88 3.33
C VAL A 66 -13.89 -7.36 4.59
N ARG A 67 -13.74 -6.05 4.73
CA ARG A 67 -13.18 -5.44 5.94
C ARG A 67 -14.00 -5.82 7.16
N SER A 68 -15.32 -5.62 7.11
CA SER A 68 -16.22 -5.91 8.21
C SER A 68 -16.21 -7.40 8.58
N TYR A 69 -16.17 -8.28 7.56
CA TYR A 69 -16.08 -9.72 7.75
C TYR A 69 -14.78 -10.13 8.46
N VAL A 70 -13.62 -9.68 7.99
CA VAL A 70 -12.32 -10.07 8.56
C VAL A 70 -12.10 -9.48 9.95
N GLU A 71 -12.44 -8.20 10.14
CA GLU A 71 -12.31 -7.51 11.44
C GLU A 71 -13.20 -8.13 12.52
N HIS A 72 -14.33 -8.74 12.16
CA HIS A 72 -15.20 -9.43 13.11
C HIS A 72 -14.47 -10.58 13.85
N TYR A 73 -13.51 -11.24 13.20
CA TYR A 73 -12.75 -12.36 13.77
C TYR A 73 -11.40 -11.94 14.37
N ARG A 74 -11.13 -10.62 14.44
CA ARG A 74 -9.90 -10.06 15.00
C ARG A 74 -9.99 -10.01 16.52
N GLU A 75 -9.64 -11.11 17.18
CA GLU A 75 -9.61 -11.23 18.64
C GLU A 75 -8.18 -11.07 19.19
N GLU A 76 -7.35 -12.10 19.03
CA GLU A 76 -5.94 -12.13 19.45
C GLU A 76 -5.04 -11.98 18.22
N GLU A 77 -4.04 -11.10 18.28
CA GLU A 77 -3.21 -10.74 17.12
C GLU A 77 -2.39 -11.93 16.57
N SER A 78 -1.91 -12.81 17.45
CA SER A 78 -1.16 -14.03 17.11
C SER A 78 -2.02 -15.00 16.30
N ASP A 79 -3.18 -15.38 16.85
CA ASP A 79 -4.19 -16.22 16.21
C ASP A 79 -4.66 -15.61 14.89
N PHE A 80 -4.90 -14.30 14.87
CA PHE A 80 -5.35 -13.58 13.68
C PHE A 80 -4.32 -13.65 12.57
N LYS A 81 -3.05 -13.43 12.88
CA LYS A 81 -1.95 -13.51 11.91
C LYS A 81 -1.82 -14.92 11.32
N GLU A 82 -1.90 -15.96 12.14
CA GLU A 82 -1.87 -17.34 11.67
C GLU A 82 -3.08 -17.66 10.76
N MET A 83 -4.28 -17.24 11.17
CA MET A 83 -5.50 -17.40 10.39
C MET A 83 -5.41 -16.69 9.03
N MET A 84 -4.91 -15.46 8.99
CA MET A 84 -4.75 -14.69 7.75
C MET A 84 -3.65 -15.27 6.85
N HIS A 85 -2.56 -15.78 7.42
CA HIS A 85 -1.54 -16.50 6.65
C HIS A 85 -2.13 -17.73 5.95
N LEU A 86 -2.94 -18.53 6.67
CA LEU A 86 -3.64 -19.67 6.07
C LEU A 86 -4.68 -19.25 5.02
N ALA A 87 -5.34 -18.10 5.21
CA ALA A 87 -6.31 -17.54 4.28
C ALA A 87 -5.68 -16.87 3.04
N THR A 88 -4.35 -16.87 2.89
CA THR A 88 -3.63 -16.32 1.71
C THR A 88 -4.20 -16.75 0.36
N PRO A 89 -4.77 -17.95 0.15
CA PRO A 89 -5.39 -18.29 -1.13
C PRO A 89 -6.53 -17.34 -1.58
N VAL A 90 -7.15 -16.58 -0.67
CA VAL A 90 -8.14 -15.52 -0.99
C VAL A 90 -7.52 -14.44 -1.90
N LEU A 91 -6.23 -14.15 -1.73
CA LEU A 91 -5.48 -13.16 -2.49
C LEU A 91 -5.58 -13.40 -4.01
N TYR A 92 -5.59 -14.66 -4.44
CA TYR A 92 -5.68 -15.02 -5.86
C TYR A 92 -7.02 -14.62 -6.47
N PHE A 93 -8.13 -14.65 -5.71
CA PHE A 93 -9.42 -14.17 -6.22
C PHE A 93 -9.46 -12.66 -6.36
N ALA A 94 -8.84 -11.92 -5.43
CA ALA A 94 -8.73 -10.46 -5.53
C ALA A 94 -7.90 -10.04 -6.75
N MET A 95 -6.78 -10.73 -7.00
CA MET A 95 -5.97 -10.56 -8.20
C MET A 95 -6.74 -11.00 -9.46
N GLY A 96 -7.50 -12.09 -9.37
CA GLY A 96 -8.35 -12.57 -10.45
C GLY A 96 -9.34 -11.55 -10.97
N ARG A 97 -9.93 -10.78 -10.04
CA ARG A 97 -10.82 -9.65 -10.31
C ARG A 97 -10.09 -8.40 -10.82
N ASN A 98 -8.76 -8.37 -10.75
CA ASN A 98 -7.94 -7.17 -10.95
C ASN A 98 -8.42 -6.00 -10.08
N SER A 99 -8.56 -6.24 -8.76
CA SER A 99 -8.90 -5.18 -7.79
C SER A 99 -7.68 -4.84 -6.93
N PRO A 100 -6.97 -3.73 -7.22
CA PRO A 100 -5.86 -3.24 -6.43
C PRO A 100 -6.26 -2.92 -4.98
N GLU A 101 -7.44 -2.35 -4.77
CA GLU A 101 -7.95 -1.95 -3.46
C GLU A 101 -8.16 -3.17 -2.56
N MET A 102 -8.81 -4.21 -3.09
CA MET A 102 -9.02 -5.47 -2.39
C MET A 102 -7.68 -6.17 -2.11
N THR A 103 -6.79 -6.23 -3.10
CA THR A 103 -5.45 -6.82 -2.93
C THR A 103 -4.67 -6.13 -1.82
N SER A 104 -4.66 -4.79 -1.82
CA SER A 104 -4.02 -3.98 -0.79
C SER A 104 -4.65 -4.20 0.60
N LEU A 105 -5.97 -4.33 0.69
CA LEU A 105 -6.67 -4.62 1.95
C LEU A 105 -6.27 -5.99 2.52
N LEU A 106 -6.29 -7.03 1.69
CA LEU A 106 -5.98 -8.40 2.12
C LEU A 106 -4.53 -8.55 2.59
N LEU A 107 -3.59 -7.91 1.90
CA LEU A 107 -2.18 -7.86 2.32
C LEU A 107 -2.02 -7.11 3.65
N LYS A 108 -2.79 -6.04 3.87
CA LYS A 108 -2.81 -5.32 5.16
C LYS A 108 -3.34 -6.17 6.32
N PHE A 109 -4.19 -7.16 6.05
CA PHE A 109 -4.62 -8.12 7.06
C PHE A 109 -3.56 -9.18 7.40
N GLY A 110 -2.43 -9.23 6.67
CA GLY A 110 -1.34 -10.15 6.95
C GLY A 110 -1.31 -11.39 6.06
N MET A 111 -2.09 -11.42 4.97
CA MET A 111 -1.93 -12.45 3.93
C MET A 111 -0.55 -12.32 3.28
N SER A 112 0.10 -13.45 3.02
CA SER A 112 1.49 -13.46 2.53
C SER A 112 1.58 -12.97 1.07
N PRO A 113 2.47 -12.00 0.76
CA PRO A 113 2.74 -11.58 -0.62
C PRO A 113 3.53 -12.64 -1.41
N HIS A 114 4.12 -13.63 -0.73
CA HIS A 114 4.82 -14.76 -1.34
C HIS A 114 3.87 -15.93 -1.68
N GLY A 115 2.61 -15.86 -1.23
CA GLY A 115 1.62 -16.90 -1.40
C GLY A 115 1.59 -17.89 -0.24
N PRO A 116 0.76 -18.94 -0.37
CA PRO A 116 0.72 -20.05 0.59
C PRO A 116 2.02 -20.85 0.54
N ASP A 117 2.37 -21.52 1.64
CA ASP A 117 3.59 -22.33 1.76
C ASP A 117 3.59 -23.60 0.86
N ASP A 118 2.49 -23.86 0.14
CA ASP A 118 2.31 -25.02 -0.73
C ASP A 118 2.60 -24.69 -2.20
N GLU A 119 3.89 -24.78 -2.56
CA GLU A 119 4.40 -24.54 -3.92
C GLU A 119 3.87 -25.55 -4.96
N ALA A 120 3.34 -26.70 -4.55
CA ALA A 120 2.83 -27.71 -5.49
C ALA A 120 1.47 -27.32 -6.09
N HIS A 121 0.69 -26.50 -5.38
CA HIS A 121 -0.66 -26.12 -5.78
C HIS A 121 -0.81 -24.62 -6.05
N PHE A 122 0.14 -23.81 -5.58
CA PHE A 122 0.15 -22.37 -5.75
C PHE A 122 1.50 -21.88 -6.27
N ILE A 123 1.45 -20.97 -7.24
CA ILE A 123 2.60 -20.17 -7.65
C ILE A 123 2.65 -18.86 -6.85
N PRO A 124 3.81 -18.21 -6.73
CA PRO A 124 3.90 -16.92 -6.07
C PRO A 124 2.90 -15.90 -6.64
N PRO A 125 2.22 -15.09 -5.80
CA PRO A 125 1.21 -14.12 -6.22
C PRO A 125 1.69 -13.17 -7.33
N LEU A 126 2.96 -12.77 -7.28
CA LEU A 126 3.57 -11.92 -8.29
C LEU A 126 3.64 -12.60 -9.67
N VAL A 127 4.01 -13.88 -9.70
CA VAL A 127 4.02 -14.70 -10.93
C VAL A 127 2.59 -14.90 -11.43
N PHE A 128 1.66 -15.19 -10.52
CA PHE A 128 0.25 -15.32 -10.86
C PHE A 128 -0.30 -14.04 -11.51
N ALA A 129 -0.06 -12.87 -10.92
CA ALA A 129 -0.52 -11.59 -11.47
C ALA A 129 0.04 -11.33 -12.88
N ALA A 130 1.31 -11.67 -13.12
CA ALA A 130 1.94 -11.56 -14.43
C ALA A 130 1.30 -12.49 -15.48
N VAL A 131 1.16 -13.79 -15.15
CA VAL A 131 0.62 -14.80 -16.06
C VAL A 131 -0.88 -14.57 -16.30
N HIS A 132 -1.65 -14.37 -15.24
CA HIS A 132 -3.10 -14.12 -15.34
C HIS A 132 -3.40 -12.85 -16.12
N GLY A 133 -2.65 -11.77 -15.86
CA GLY A 133 -2.75 -10.52 -16.62
C GLY A 133 -2.53 -10.73 -18.11
N TYR A 134 -1.50 -11.49 -18.48
CA TYR A 134 -1.26 -11.86 -19.87
C TYR A 134 -2.38 -12.71 -20.48
N LEU A 135 -2.74 -13.82 -19.82
CA LEU A 135 -3.74 -14.78 -20.32
C LEU A 135 -5.12 -14.14 -20.50
N GLN A 136 -5.50 -13.21 -19.62
CA GLN A 136 -6.78 -12.51 -19.66
C GLN A 136 -6.71 -11.13 -20.35
N SER A 137 -5.53 -10.72 -20.84
CA SER A 137 -5.30 -9.38 -21.42
C SER A 137 -5.73 -8.23 -20.48
N LEU A 138 -5.40 -8.35 -19.19
CA LEU A 138 -5.67 -7.37 -18.14
C LEU A 138 -4.43 -6.55 -17.80
N ASP A 139 -4.61 -5.25 -17.54
CA ASP A 139 -3.54 -4.43 -16.95
C ASP A 139 -3.47 -4.63 -15.44
N MET A 140 -2.55 -5.47 -15.01
CA MET A 140 -2.27 -5.80 -13.61
C MET A 140 -1.19 -4.89 -12.98
N THR A 141 -0.85 -3.75 -13.61
CA THR A 141 0.28 -2.90 -13.17
C THR A 141 0.15 -2.47 -11.71
N GLU A 142 -1.03 -2.03 -11.27
CA GLU A 142 -1.24 -1.59 -9.88
C GLU A 142 -1.18 -2.74 -8.88
N VAL A 143 -1.71 -3.92 -9.23
CA VAL A 143 -1.59 -5.13 -8.40
C VAL A 143 -0.11 -5.53 -8.25
N ILE A 144 0.67 -5.51 -9.34
CA ILE A 144 2.11 -5.80 -9.30
C ILE A 144 2.85 -4.80 -8.42
N LYS A 145 2.58 -3.49 -8.55
CA LYS A 145 3.18 -2.47 -7.67
C LYS A 145 2.87 -2.74 -6.20
N ILE A 146 1.61 -3.10 -5.88
CA ILE A 146 1.20 -3.41 -4.50
C ILE A 146 1.99 -4.61 -3.98
N LEU A 147 2.06 -5.71 -4.72
CA LEU A 147 2.79 -6.91 -4.32
C LEU A 147 4.28 -6.63 -4.09
N LEU A 148 4.92 -5.88 -4.97
CA LEU A 148 6.32 -5.48 -4.84
C LEU A 148 6.53 -4.55 -3.64
N ALA A 149 5.60 -3.64 -3.38
CA ALA A 149 5.65 -2.76 -2.22
C ALA A 149 5.41 -3.47 -0.90
N THR A 150 4.70 -4.60 -0.90
CA THR A 150 4.50 -5.44 0.28
C THR A 150 5.58 -6.51 0.44
N GLY A 151 6.62 -6.53 -0.40
CA GLY A 151 7.80 -7.38 -0.23
C GLY A 151 7.89 -8.60 -1.14
N ALA A 152 7.02 -8.74 -2.15
CA ALA A 152 7.16 -9.82 -3.12
C ALA A 152 8.51 -9.71 -3.87
N ASP A 153 9.23 -10.83 -3.98
CA ASP A 153 10.54 -10.85 -4.64
C ASP A 153 10.39 -10.79 -6.17
N PRO A 154 10.90 -9.75 -6.85
CA PRO A 154 10.79 -9.60 -8.31
C PRO A 154 11.52 -10.70 -9.10
N ARG A 155 12.46 -11.42 -8.47
CA ARG A 155 13.21 -12.53 -9.08
C ARG A 155 12.40 -13.82 -9.17
N THR A 156 11.25 -13.88 -8.50
CA THR A 156 10.32 -15.03 -8.61
C THR A 156 9.69 -15.11 -10.00
N VAL A 157 9.62 -13.99 -10.73
CA VAL A 157 9.14 -13.95 -12.11
C VAL A 157 10.23 -14.53 -13.02
N PRO A 158 9.99 -15.66 -13.72
CA PRO A 158 11.00 -16.24 -14.60
C PRO A 158 11.26 -15.38 -15.85
N GLU A 159 12.49 -15.42 -16.38
CA GLU A 159 12.93 -14.59 -17.52
C GLU A 159 12.11 -14.79 -18.80
N ASP A 160 11.61 -16.00 -19.02
CA ASP A 160 10.72 -16.30 -20.15
C ASP A 160 9.43 -15.48 -20.09
N ILE A 161 8.86 -15.21 -18.91
CA ILE A 161 7.69 -14.33 -18.74
C ILE A 161 8.04 -12.88 -19.12
N TYR A 162 9.24 -12.40 -18.78
CA TYR A 162 9.71 -11.07 -19.21
C TYR A 162 9.80 -10.96 -20.74
N LEU A 163 10.22 -12.03 -21.40
CA LEU A 163 10.48 -12.07 -22.84
C LEU A 163 9.23 -12.42 -23.67
N ALA A 164 8.30 -13.21 -23.13
CA ALA A 164 7.15 -13.81 -23.83
C ALA A 164 6.00 -12.84 -24.16
N ARG A 165 6.25 -11.52 -24.19
CA ARG A 165 5.20 -10.47 -24.30
C ARG A 165 4.15 -10.51 -23.17
N GLY A 166 4.38 -11.29 -22.12
CA GLY A 166 3.49 -11.42 -20.96
C GLY A 166 3.30 -10.12 -20.18
N LEU A 167 4.39 -9.37 -20.06
CA LEU A 167 4.42 -8.13 -19.28
C LEU A 167 4.46 -6.89 -20.18
N ASN A 168 3.68 -5.88 -19.82
CA ASN A 168 3.75 -4.56 -20.43
C ASN A 168 5.00 -3.77 -19.95
N LEU A 169 5.31 -2.65 -20.59
CA LEU A 169 6.52 -1.86 -20.29
C LEU A 169 6.55 -1.36 -18.84
N SER A 170 5.41 -0.91 -18.32
CA SER A 170 5.28 -0.42 -16.93
C SER A 170 5.58 -1.54 -15.93
N GLN A 171 5.02 -2.73 -16.13
CA GLN A 171 5.24 -3.88 -15.26
C GLN A 171 6.71 -4.30 -15.23
N ARG A 172 7.35 -4.39 -16.42
CA ARG A 172 8.79 -4.68 -16.51
C ARG A 172 9.64 -3.64 -15.80
N TYR A 173 9.28 -2.36 -15.96
CA TYR A 173 9.95 -1.26 -15.29
C TYR A 173 9.87 -1.40 -13.76
N PHE A 174 8.69 -1.67 -13.19
CA PHE A 174 8.56 -1.81 -11.74
C PHE A 174 9.22 -3.07 -11.19
N LEU A 175 9.21 -4.17 -11.93
CA LEU A 175 9.95 -5.38 -11.57
C LEU A 175 11.47 -5.14 -11.56
N HIS A 176 12.00 -4.50 -12.61
CA HIS A 176 13.40 -4.11 -12.65
C HIS A 176 13.75 -3.17 -11.50
N ARG A 177 12.88 -2.21 -11.18
CA ARG A 177 13.10 -1.33 -10.03
C ARG A 177 13.10 -2.04 -8.71
N ALA A 178 12.16 -2.95 -8.47
CA ALA A 178 12.14 -3.75 -7.27
C ALA A 178 13.45 -4.55 -7.13
N SER A 179 14.05 -5.01 -8.22
CA SER A 179 15.34 -5.73 -8.18
C SER A 179 16.52 -4.85 -7.77
N LEU A 180 16.40 -3.52 -7.89
CA LEU A 180 17.40 -2.53 -7.46
C LEU A 180 17.13 -1.99 -6.05
N CYS A 181 15.92 -2.21 -5.53
CA CYS A 181 15.55 -1.88 -4.17
C CYS A 181 16.06 -2.97 -3.25
N GLU A 182 16.74 -2.58 -2.18
CA GLU A 182 17.03 -3.52 -1.10
C GLU A 182 15.74 -3.77 -0.31
N PRO A 183 15.45 -5.01 0.10
CA PRO A 183 14.34 -5.27 1.00
C PRO A 183 14.57 -4.57 2.33
N PHE A 184 13.49 -4.09 2.96
CA PHE A 184 13.59 -3.54 4.31
C PHE A 184 14.11 -4.58 5.28
N THR A 185 15.03 -4.16 6.15
CA THR A 185 15.51 -4.97 7.26
C THR A 185 14.38 -5.21 8.28
N GLU A 186 14.45 -6.27 9.08
CA GLU A 186 13.45 -6.55 10.13
C GLU A 186 13.23 -5.35 11.06
N ARG A 187 14.31 -4.63 11.38
CA ARG A 187 14.26 -3.42 12.20
C ARG A 187 13.48 -2.30 11.51
N GLU A 188 13.68 -2.10 10.21
CA GLU A 188 12.94 -1.10 9.46
C GLU A 188 11.45 -1.48 9.41
N VAL A 189 11.11 -2.75 9.15
CA VAL A 189 9.72 -3.23 9.18
C VAL A 189 9.06 -2.95 10.53
N GLN A 190 9.74 -3.26 11.64
CA GLN A 190 9.25 -2.97 12.99
C GLN A 190 9.05 -1.46 13.23
N LEU A 191 9.96 -0.62 12.75
CA LEU A 191 9.83 0.84 12.87
C LEU A 191 8.70 1.38 11.99
N HIS A 192 8.52 0.84 10.78
CA HIS A 192 7.42 1.18 9.89
C HIS A 192 6.07 0.88 10.54
N GLU A 193 5.95 -0.26 11.22
CA GLU A 193 4.75 -0.65 11.98
C GLU A 193 4.53 0.26 13.18
N LEU A 194 5.56 0.49 14.00
CA LEU A 194 5.49 1.33 15.20
C LEU A 194 5.09 2.78 14.89
N LEU A 195 5.61 3.33 13.78
CA LEU A 195 5.40 4.72 13.37
C LEU A 195 4.19 4.90 12.43
N GLU A 196 3.43 3.83 12.17
CA GLU A 196 2.28 3.79 11.26
C GLU A 196 2.60 4.28 9.82
N VAL A 197 3.85 4.20 9.39
CA VAL A 197 4.35 4.63 8.07
C VAL A 197 4.68 3.44 7.17
N THR A 198 3.96 2.34 7.32
CA THR A 198 4.06 1.14 6.47
C THR A 198 3.91 1.45 4.98
N ASP A 199 3.12 2.49 4.65
CA ASP A 199 2.90 2.92 3.27
C ASP A 199 4.17 3.56 2.63
N LEU A 200 5.19 3.99 3.40
CA LEU A 200 6.41 4.60 2.85
C LEU A 200 7.25 3.66 1.97
N GLY A 201 7.10 2.34 2.17
CA GLY A 201 7.67 1.31 1.29
C GLY A 201 7.12 1.34 -0.14
N LYS A 202 5.97 2.01 -0.36
CA LYS A 202 5.35 2.18 -1.69
C LYS A 202 5.98 3.30 -2.50
N LEU A 203 6.81 4.14 -1.90
CA LEU A 203 7.39 5.32 -2.55
C LEU A 203 8.16 4.98 -3.84
N PRO A 204 8.99 3.91 -3.90
CA PRO A 204 9.63 3.47 -5.14
C PRO A 204 8.67 3.05 -6.25
N TYR A 205 7.39 2.84 -5.97
CA TYR A 205 6.40 2.40 -6.95
C TYR A 205 5.42 3.50 -7.36
N ARG A 206 5.48 4.67 -6.69
CA ARG A 206 4.64 5.84 -6.97
C ARG A 206 5.27 6.86 -7.92
N ILE A 207 6.59 6.97 -7.93
CA ILE A 207 7.30 8.01 -8.71
C ILE A 207 8.24 7.35 -9.69
N ILE A 208 8.23 7.80 -10.95
CA ILE A 208 9.16 7.34 -11.99
C ILE A 208 10.56 7.96 -11.76
N GLY A 209 11.57 7.11 -11.66
CA GLY A 209 12.96 7.52 -11.49
C GLY A 209 13.31 7.93 -10.05
N GLN A 210 14.34 8.77 -9.91
CA GLN A 210 14.80 9.36 -8.65
C GLN A 210 15.15 8.38 -7.53
N LEU A 211 15.44 7.10 -7.86
CA LEU A 211 15.69 6.04 -6.88
C LEU A 211 16.73 6.40 -5.80
N PRO A 212 17.86 7.09 -6.10
CA PRO A 212 18.80 7.54 -5.07
C PRO A 212 18.16 8.51 -4.06
N VAL A 213 17.30 9.42 -4.53
CA VAL A 213 16.60 10.38 -3.67
C VAL A 213 15.59 9.66 -2.78
N LEU A 214 14.89 8.64 -3.31
CA LEU A 214 13.91 7.87 -2.54
C LEU A 214 14.57 7.09 -1.38
N LYS A 215 15.74 6.49 -1.63
CA LYS A 215 16.52 5.80 -0.58
C LYS A 215 16.90 6.76 0.56
N THR A 216 17.45 7.92 0.21
CA THR A 216 17.82 8.96 1.20
C THR A 216 16.62 9.50 1.95
N LEU A 217 15.50 9.69 1.26
CA LEU A 217 14.24 10.18 1.83
C LEU A 217 13.71 9.27 2.93
N GLN A 218 13.66 7.97 2.67
CA GLN A 218 13.22 6.98 3.65
C GLN A 218 14.04 7.09 4.93
N VAL A 219 15.37 7.09 4.81
CA VAL A 219 16.29 7.22 5.96
C VAL A 219 16.06 8.52 6.74
N ILE A 220 15.92 9.65 6.06
CA ILE A 220 15.69 10.95 6.73
C ILE A 220 14.37 10.94 7.50
N VAL A 221 13.29 10.47 6.87
CA VAL A 221 11.97 10.40 7.51
C VAL A 221 12.02 9.46 8.72
N PHE A 222 12.63 8.28 8.60
CA PHE A 222 12.78 7.36 9.74
C PHE A 222 13.55 7.96 10.90
N ASN A 223 14.69 8.57 10.63
CA ASN A 223 15.51 9.18 11.66
C ASN A 223 14.78 10.33 12.37
N GLN A 224 14.05 11.15 11.62
CA GLN A 224 13.26 12.23 12.21
C GLN A 224 12.17 11.67 13.13
N MET A 225 11.38 10.74 12.61
CA MET A 225 10.24 10.17 13.33
C MET A 225 10.68 9.43 14.60
N SER A 226 11.86 8.79 14.56
CA SER A 226 12.44 8.10 15.71
C SER A 226 13.02 9.06 16.75
N SER A 227 13.63 10.17 16.32
CA SER A 227 14.33 11.11 17.21
C SER A 227 13.40 12.15 17.83
N ASN A 228 12.19 12.30 17.29
CA ASN A 228 11.32 13.44 17.57
C ASN A 228 9.94 13.02 18.08
N ALA A 229 9.94 12.11 19.07
CA ALA A 229 8.73 11.63 19.73
C ALA A 229 7.89 12.79 20.32
N ASP A 230 8.56 13.86 20.79
CA ASP A 230 7.91 15.01 21.44
C ASP A 230 7.43 16.10 20.44
N GLY A 231 7.81 15.99 19.17
CA GLY A 231 7.42 16.89 18.08
C GLY A 231 7.94 18.33 18.20
N SER A 232 9.15 18.49 18.74
CA SER A 232 9.77 19.81 18.93
C SER A 232 10.36 20.39 17.64
N ASP A 233 10.86 19.54 16.74
CA ASP A 233 11.57 20.00 15.54
C ASP A 233 10.89 19.59 14.22
N PRO A 234 10.43 20.53 13.40
CA PRO A 234 9.85 20.21 12.11
C PRO A 234 10.93 19.72 11.11
N LEU A 235 10.63 18.68 10.32
CA LEU A 235 11.48 18.23 9.22
C LEU A 235 11.41 19.24 8.08
N VAL A 236 12.55 19.77 7.65
CA VAL A 236 12.61 20.67 6.51
C VAL A 236 13.37 19.99 5.39
N MET A 237 12.75 19.94 4.21
CA MET A 237 13.34 19.34 3.01
C MET A 237 13.36 20.32 1.86
N VAL A 238 14.46 20.33 1.11
CA VAL A 238 14.60 21.08 -0.14
C VAL A 238 14.80 20.10 -1.27
N PHE A 239 13.85 20.05 -2.21
CA PHE A 239 14.00 19.30 -3.45
C PHE A 239 14.55 20.22 -4.54
N ALA A 240 15.84 20.06 -4.87
CA ALA A 240 16.51 20.82 -5.92
C ALA A 240 16.66 20.01 -7.20
N GLY A 241 16.58 20.66 -8.36
CA GLY A 241 16.75 20.02 -9.67
C GLY A 241 16.08 20.79 -10.81
N ALA A 242 16.31 20.34 -12.05
CA ALA A 242 15.74 20.97 -13.24
C ALA A 242 14.19 20.95 -13.23
N PRO A 243 13.54 21.93 -13.88
CA PRO A 243 12.08 21.91 -14.06
C PRO A 243 11.63 20.61 -14.76
N GLY A 244 10.43 20.14 -14.43
CA GLY A 244 9.87 18.89 -14.98
C GLY A 244 10.43 17.58 -14.42
N HIS A 245 11.41 17.60 -13.50
CA HIS A 245 12.01 16.38 -12.95
C HIS A 245 11.25 15.75 -11.75
N GLY A 246 9.98 16.13 -11.56
CA GLY A 246 9.09 15.52 -10.57
C GLY A 246 9.36 15.93 -9.12
N LYS A 247 9.92 17.11 -8.87
CA LYS A 247 10.20 17.61 -7.50
C LYS A 247 8.91 17.79 -6.67
N THR A 248 7.94 18.51 -7.23
CA THR A 248 6.64 18.74 -6.62
C THR A 248 5.83 17.45 -6.53
N GLU A 249 5.94 16.57 -7.53
CA GLU A 249 5.32 15.24 -7.50
C GLU A 249 5.89 14.39 -6.36
N LEU A 250 7.22 14.38 -6.17
CA LEU A 250 7.87 13.66 -5.07
C LEU A 250 7.39 14.13 -3.71
N ALA A 251 7.29 15.44 -3.54
CA ALA A 251 6.72 16.08 -2.36
C ALA A 251 5.26 15.61 -2.12
N GLN A 252 4.40 15.73 -3.12
CA GLN A 252 3.00 15.34 -3.01
C GLN A 252 2.83 13.84 -2.67
N GLN A 253 3.53 12.96 -3.39
CA GLN A 253 3.47 11.52 -3.14
C GLN A 253 3.98 11.16 -1.74
N LEU A 254 5.00 11.85 -1.23
CA LEU A 254 5.49 11.64 0.13
C LEU A 254 4.45 12.07 1.17
N GLY A 255 3.84 13.24 1.02
CA GLY A 255 2.81 13.71 1.95
C GLY A 255 1.57 12.80 1.97
N ASP A 256 1.14 12.29 0.80
CA ASP A 256 0.04 11.34 0.70
C ASP A 256 0.33 10.03 1.45
N LEU A 257 1.55 9.50 1.29
CA LEU A 257 1.97 8.27 1.98
C LEU A 257 2.06 8.44 3.50
N LEU A 258 2.42 9.64 3.95
CA LEU A 258 2.45 9.99 5.36
C LEU A 258 1.07 10.45 5.90
N ARG A 259 0.04 10.48 5.03
CA ARG A 259 -1.32 10.97 5.32
C ARG A 259 -1.33 12.39 5.90
N LEU A 260 -0.45 13.24 5.39
CA LEU A 260 -0.28 14.60 5.86
C LEU A 260 -1.20 15.53 5.07
N LYS A 261 -1.79 16.52 5.74
CA LYS A 261 -2.56 17.56 5.05
C LYS A 261 -1.60 18.39 4.20
N HIS A 262 -1.88 18.49 2.91
CA HIS A 262 -1.09 19.28 1.97
C HIS A 262 -1.50 20.75 2.00
N VAL A 263 -0.54 21.64 2.19
CA VAL A 263 -0.68 23.08 1.94
C VAL A 263 0.37 23.48 0.92
N THR A 264 -0.05 23.87 -0.27
CA THR A 264 0.86 24.38 -1.31
C THR A 264 0.84 25.90 -1.29
N VAL A 265 2.03 26.50 -1.21
CA VAL A 265 2.23 27.95 -1.30
C VAL A 265 3.02 28.24 -2.57
N ALA A 266 2.44 29.04 -3.46
CA ALA A 266 3.09 29.46 -4.70
C ALA A 266 3.99 30.67 -4.44
N CYS A 267 5.28 30.43 -4.19
CA CYS A 267 6.22 31.51 -3.85
C CYS A 267 6.53 32.44 -5.04
N SER A 268 6.31 32.00 -6.28
CA SER A 268 6.50 32.81 -7.49
C SER A 268 5.48 33.96 -7.62
N GLN A 269 4.37 33.90 -6.88
CA GLN A 269 3.34 34.93 -6.87
C GLN A 269 3.40 35.80 -5.60
N MET A 270 4.34 35.53 -4.70
CA MET A 270 4.44 36.23 -3.44
C MET A 270 5.22 37.54 -3.60
N GLU A 271 4.55 38.65 -3.34
CA GLU A 271 5.18 39.98 -3.31
C GLU A 271 5.48 40.44 -1.89
N THR A 272 4.75 39.91 -0.88
CA THR A 272 4.85 40.37 0.52
C THR A 272 4.70 39.26 1.56
N ASP A 273 5.39 39.40 2.70
CA ASP A 273 5.33 38.45 3.85
C ASP A 273 3.91 38.28 4.43
N THR A 274 3.02 39.25 4.21
CA THR A 274 1.63 39.23 4.67
C THR A 274 0.78 38.17 4.01
N GLU A 275 1.19 37.67 2.84
CA GLU A 275 0.51 36.57 2.14
C GLU A 275 0.75 35.21 2.81
N LEU A 276 1.86 35.08 3.55
CA LEU A 276 2.19 33.88 4.33
C LEU A 276 1.76 34.01 5.80
N LEU A 277 1.90 35.19 6.39
CA LEU A 277 1.74 35.42 7.83
C LEU A 277 0.46 36.18 8.22
N GLY A 278 -0.30 36.69 7.24
CA GLY A 278 -1.45 37.56 7.46
C GLY A 278 -1.05 39.01 7.78
N SER A 279 -2.00 39.95 7.69
CA SER A 279 -1.77 41.35 8.05
C SER A 279 -1.89 41.56 9.56
N LYS A 280 -1.03 42.40 10.16
CA LYS A 280 -0.94 42.64 11.62
C LYS A 280 -2.20 43.24 12.28
N GLN A 281 -3.26 43.51 11.53
CA GLN A 281 -4.46 44.24 12.00
C GLN A 281 -5.80 43.56 11.70
N ALA A 282 -5.79 42.34 11.16
CA ALA A 282 -7.00 41.54 11.01
C ALA A 282 -6.94 40.35 11.96
N GLU A 283 -8.01 40.15 12.73
CA GLU A 283 -8.23 38.96 13.54
C GLU A 283 -7.92 37.69 12.73
N LEU A 284 -7.17 36.78 13.37
CA LEU A 284 -6.64 35.55 12.80
C LEU A 284 -7.69 34.80 11.97
N SER A 285 -7.54 34.83 10.65
CA SER A 285 -8.16 33.89 9.72
C SER A 285 -7.13 33.06 8.96
N ILE A 286 -5.91 32.92 9.50
CA ILE A 286 -5.17 31.68 9.29
C ILE A 286 -5.90 30.67 10.16
N ILE A 287 -6.58 29.73 9.50
CA ILE A 287 -7.17 28.55 10.12
C ILE A 287 -6.07 27.90 10.96
N GLN A 288 -6.04 28.20 12.26
CA GLN A 288 -5.52 27.28 13.23
C GLN A 288 -6.32 25.99 13.04
N PRO A 289 -5.60 24.87 12.92
CA PRO A 289 -5.78 23.87 13.93
C PRO A 289 -4.47 23.82 14.70
N ALA A 290 -4.48 24.44 15.87
CA ALA A 290 -3.74 23.87 16.99
C ALA A 290 -4.30 22.46 17.20
N SER A 291 -3.73 21.43 16.53
CA SER A 291 -3.77 20.00 16.91
C SER A 291 -3.54 18.98 15.78
N SER A 292 -3.37 19.33 14.50
CA SER A 292 -3.33 18.30 13.43
C SER A 292 -2.04 18.25 12.59
N ARG A 293 -1.60 17.01 12.29
CA ARG A 293 -0.45 16.67 11.42
C ARG A 293 -0.56 17.39 10.06
N GLY A 294 0.52 18.02 9.58
CA GLY A 294 0.49 18.76 8.30
C GLY A 294 1.85 18.95 7.65
N VAL A 295 1.87 19.08 6.32
CA VAL A 295 3.04 19.42 5.51
C VAL A 295 2.77 20.70 4.73
N GLY A 296 3.68 21.67 4.87
CA GLY A 296 3.74 22.84 4.00
C GLY A 296 4.73 22.63 2.86
N TRP A 297 4.27 22.79 1.62
CA TRP A 297 5.10 22.82 0.42
C TRP A 297 5.23 24.26 -0.05
N LEU A 298 6.46 24.72 -0.19
CA LEU A 298 6.78 26.00 -0.82
C LEU A 298 7.30 25.69 -2.22
N ASP A 299 6.59 26.13 -3.27
CA ASP A 299 6.99 25.93 -4.66
C ASP A 299 7.59 27.22 -5.23
N GLY A 300 8.71 27.14 -5.95
CA GLY A 300 9.37 28.29 -6.57
C GLY A 300 10.20 29.19 -5.64
N CYS A 301 10.65 28.72 -4.48
CA CYS A 301 11.35 29.55 -3.47
C CYS A 301 12.65 30.25 -3.91
N PHE A 302 13.24 29.88 -5.05
CA PHE A 302 14.48 30.45 -5.56
C PHE A 302 14.27 31.52 -6.66
N GLU A 303 13.01 31.83 -7.01
CA GLU A 303 12.67 32.88 -7.98
C GLU A 303 12.39 34.25 -7.31
N THR A 304 12.39 34.32 -5.97
CA THR A 304 12.14 35.55 -5.20
C THR A 304 13.43 36.26 -4.73
N PRO A 305 13.42 37.59 -4.49
CA PRO A 305 14.59 38.35 -4.05
C PRO A 305 15.05 37.95 -2.63
N PRO A 306 16.23 38.41 -2.15
CA PRO A 306 16.99 37.74 -1.10
C PRO A 306 16.36 37.96 0.29
N ALA A 307 15.42 37.11 0.66
CA ALA A 307 15.06 36.81 2.03
C ALA A 307 14.66 35.33 2.07
N GLY A 308 15.62 34.48 2.44
CA GLY A 308 15.45 33.03 2.38
C GLY A 308 14.36 32.53 3.32
N TRP A 309 13.55 31.58 2.86
CA TRP A 309 12.59 30.86 3.69
C TRP A 309 12.52 29.38 3.33
N LEU A 310 12.49 28.57 4.39
CA LEU A 310 12.57 27.10 4.46
C LEU A 310 11.14 26.50 4.58
N GLY A 311 10.88 25.35 3.95
CA GLY A 311 9.60 24.62 4.07
C GLY A 311 9.53 23.74 5.31
N LEU A 312 8.44 23.80 6.08
CA LEU A 312 8.27 23.15 7.39
C LEU A 312 7.34 21.91 7.33
N ILE A 313 7.81 20.76 7.81
CA ILE A 313 6.99 19.58 8.11
C ILE A 313 6.91 19.41 9.63
N ASN A 314 5.76 19.67 10.25
CA ASN A 314 5.62 19.50 11.70
C ASN A 314 5.10 18.09 12.01
N TYR A 315 5.87 17.28 12.74
CA TYR A 315 5.49 15.94 13.18
C TYR A 315 5.41 15.89 14.70
N ARG A 316 4.36 15.26 15.25
CA ARG A 316 4.21 14.98 16.68
C ARG A 316 3.85 13.51 16.85
N GLY A 317 4.62 12.78 17.65
CA GLY A 317 4.39 11.35 17.95
C GLY A 317 3.12 11.13 18.77
N PRO A 318 2.56 9.90 18.77
CA PRO A 318 1.43 9.56 19.63
C PRO A 318 1.90 9.45 21.08
N SER A 319 1.15 10.09 21.98
CA SER A 319 1.23 9.93 23.44
C SER A 319 0.53 8.67 23.91
#